data_AF-K2C9S6-F1
#
_entry.id   AF-K2C9S6-F1
#
_cell.length_a   1.000
_cell.length_b   1.000
_cell.length_c   1.000
_cell.angle_alpha   90.00
_cell.angle_beta   90.00
_cell.angle_gamma   90.00
#
_symmetry.space_group_name_H-M   'P 1'
#
loop_
_entity.id
_entity.type
_entity.pdbx_description
1 polymer ?
#
loop_
_entity_poly.entity_id
_entity_poly.type
_entity_poly.pdbx_seq_one_letter_code
_entity_poly.pdbx_strand_id
1 'polypeptide(L)'
;MLAVSRLNYPAEKYLGVANFYTDAHAEYLENLRTIIPCRWHTVAKAEAAFSEALLRGVPIWNVDPQNPAAMGMEKLCQRILGNVPQMQEKGGVFSRIKSWFAVSASA
;
A
#
# COMPACT_ATOMS: atom_id res chain seq x y z
N MET A 1 13.20 19.72 8.01
CA MET A 1 12.41 18.65 7.35
C MET A 1 12.63 18.76 5.83
N LEU A 2 13.78 18.30 5.30
CA LEU A 2 14.25 18.63 3.92
C LEU A 2 15.00 17.47 3.23
N ALA A 3 15.00 16.26 3.79
CA ALA A 3 15.77 15.13 3.26
C ALA A 3 14.98 14.23 2.30
N VAL A 4 13.66 14.11 2.49
CA VAL A 4 12.83 13.19 1.68
C VAL A 4 12.55 13.75 0.28
N SER A 5 12.48 15.07 0.12
CA SER A 5 12.25 15.73 -1.18
C SER A 5 13.44 15.66 -2.15
N ARG A 6 14.64 15.29 -1.67
CA ARG A 6 15.84 15.13 -2.50
C ARG A 6 16.00 13.72 -3.08
N LEU A 7 15.21 12.78 -2.59
CA LEU A 7 15.20 11.43 -3.10
C LEU A 7 14.21 11.43 -4.25
N ASN A 8 14.73 11.31 -5.47
CA ASN A 8 13.97 11.33 -6.71
C ASN A 8 13.15 10.03 -6.83
N TYR A 9 12.21 9.84 -5.91
CA TYR A 9 11.38 8.65 -5.82
C TYR A 9 10.33 8.71 -6.92
N PRO A 10 10.36 7.78 -7.89
CA PRO A 10 9.31 7.74 -8.91
C PRO A 10 7.99 7.40 -8.23
N ALA A 11 7.05 8.35 -8.27
CA ALA A 11 5.74 8.25 -7.61
C ALA A 11 4.94 7.00 -8.02
N GLU A 12 5.26 6.44 -9.18
CA GLU A 12 4.62 5.25 -9.75
C GLU A 12 5.05 3.95 -9.05
N LYS A 13 6.18 3.96 -8.33
CA LYS A 13 6.72 2.76 -7.67
C LYS A 13 6.22 2.56 -6.23
N TYR A 14 5.60 3.59 -5.66
CA TYR A 14 5.20 3.58 -4.25
C TYR A 14 3.70 3.82 -4.10
N LEU A 15 3.09 3.06 -3.19
CA LEU A 15 1.69 3.16 -2.81
C LEU A 15 1.62 3.48 -1.32
N GLY A 16 1.17 4.68 -0.97
CA GLY A 16 0.84 5.07 0.39
C GLY A 16 -0.57 4.60 0.73
N VAL A 17 -0.74 3.94 1.88
CA VAL A 17 -2.06 3.52 2.37
C VAL A 17 -2.35 4.22 3.68
N ALA A 18 -3.38 5.07 3.68
CA ALA A 18 -3.92 5.69 4.89
C ALA A 18 -5.02 4.78 5.45
N ASN A 19 -4.65 3.96 6.43
CA ASN A 19 -5.57 3.06 7.12
C ASN A 19 -6.34 3.79 8.23
N PHE A 20 -7.51 3.27 8.61
CA PHE A 20 -8.42 3.89 9.59
C PHE A 20 -8.75 5.35 9.27
N TYR A 21 -8.90 5.65 7.97
CA TYR A 21 -9.13 6.99 7.48
C TYR A 21 -10.51 7.50 7.89
N THR A 22 -10.57 8.78 8.28
CA THR A 22 -11.77 9.54 8.64
C THR A 22 -11.60 10.96 8.10
N ASP A 23 -12.68 11.73 8.01
CA ASP A 23 -12.62 13.10 7.48
C ASP A 23 -11.75 14.03 8.33
N ALA A 24 -11.60 13.74 9.62
CA ALA A 24 -10.69 14.47 10.52
C ALA A 24 -9.21 14.36 10.10
N HIS A 25 -8.84 13.34 9.31
CA HIS A 25 -7.48 13.13 8.82
C HIS A 25 -7.22 13.78 7.45
N ALA A 26 -8.21 14.42 6.83
CA ALA A 26 -8.09 14.93 5.46
C ALA A 26 -6.95 15.94 5.30
N GLU A 27 -6.88 16.94 6.18
CA GLU A 27 -5.83 17.97 6.15
C GLU A 27 -4.43 17.36 6.31
N TYR A 28 -4.29 16.39 7.20
CA TYR A 28 -3.01 15.71 7.43
C TYR A 28 -2.57 14.91 6.20
N LEU A 29 -3.51 14.22 5.54
CA LEU A 29 -3.21 13.48 4.32
C LEU A 29 -2.81 14.40 3.16
N GLU A 30 -3.45 15.56 3.02
CA GLU A 30 -3.05 16.58 2.03
C GLU A 30 -1.62 17.07 2.29
N ASN A 31 -1.27 17.36 3.54
CA ASN A 31 0.09 17.75 3.89
C ASN A 31 1.11 16.65 3.56
N LEU A 32 0.80 15.39 3.86
CA LEU A 32 1.67 14.26 3.50
C LEU A 32 1.85 14.10 2.00
N ARG A 33 0.81 14.36 1.19
CA ARG A 33 0.89 14.32 -0.28
C ARG A 33 1.90 15.33 -0.85
N THR A 34 2.13 16.44 -0.17
CA THR A 34 3.15 17.43 -0.58
C THR A 34 4.58 16.97 -0.30
N ILE A 35 4.77 16.04 0.65
CA ILE A 35 6.09 15.63 1.14
C ILE A 35 6.51 14.28 0.54
N ILE A 36 5.56 13.35 0.39
CA ILE A 36 5.81 11.97 -0.03
C ILE A 36 5.21 11.77 -1.43
N PRO A 37 6.04 11.72 -2.48
CA PRO A 37 5.58 11.52 -3.85
C PRO A 37 5.24 10.04 -4.06
N CYS A 38 4.00 9.66 -3.74
CA CYS A 38 3.47 8.32 -4.00
C CYS A 38 1.99 8.39 -4.37
N ARG A 39 1.46 7.29 -4.93
CA ARG A 39 0.01 7.14 -5.10
C ARG A 39 -0.60 6.85 -3.73
N TRP A 40 -1.64 7.58 -3.35
CA TRP A 40 -2.31 7.37 -2.07
C TRP A 40 -3.62 6.57 -2.24
N HIS A 41 -3.91 5.71 -1.27
CA HIS A 41 -5.17 5.00 -1.11
C HIS A 41 -5.65 5.12 0.33
N THR A 42 -6.95 5.29 0.54
CA THR A 42 -7.56 5.39 1.87
C THR A 42 -8.42 4.18 2.15
N VAL A 43 -8.31 3.65 3.36
CA VAL A 43 -9.19 2.60 3.87
C VAL A 43 -9.95 3.18 5.04
N ALA A 44 -11.28 3.20 4.95
CA ALA A 44 -12.13 3.83 5.96
C ALA A 44 -11.97 3.15 7.33
N LYS A 45 -12.17 3.92 8.40
CA LYS A 45 -12.28 3.39 9.74
C LYS A 45 -13.54 2.53 9.88
N ALA A 46 -13.38 1.29 10.36
CA ALA A 46 -14.48 0.35 10.62
C ALA A 46 -14.18 -0.56 11.83
N GLU A 47 -14.02 0.03 13.02
CA GLU A 47 -13.57 -0.69 14.23
C GLU A 47 -14.40 -1.94 14.54
N ALA A 48 -15.73 -1.86 14.47
CA ALA A 48 -16.60 -3.00 14.75
C ALA A 48 -16.36 -4.15 13.76
N ALA A 49 -16.40 -3.87 12.46
CA ALA A 49 -16.22 -4.89 11.42
C ALA A 49 -14.81 -5.50 11.44
N PHE A 50 -13.76 -4.69 11.68
CA PHE A 50 -12.39 -5.19 11.82
C PHE A 50 -12.20 -6.03 13.08
N SER A 51 -12.79 -5.62 14.21
CA SER A 51 -12.70 -6.39 15.46
C SER A 51 -13.40 -7.73 15.33
N GLU A 52 -14.59 -7.76 14.72
CA GLU A 52 -15.30 -9.01 14.46
C GLU A 52 -14.53 -9.91 13.49
N ALA A 53 -13.99 -9.35 12.40
CA ALA A 53 -13.19 -10.09 11.42
C ALA A 53 -11.96 -10.74 12.09
N LEU A 54 -11.28 -9.99 12.96
CA LEU A 54 -10.14 -10.47 13.75
C LEU A 54 -10.55 -11.60 14.70
N LEU A 55 -11.64 -11.44 15.45
CA LEU A 55 -12.16 -12.46 16.37
C LEU A 55 -12.54 -13.76 15.64
N ARG A 56 -13.10 -13.64 14.44
CA ARG A 56 -13.52 -14.77 13.60
C ARG A 56 -12.38 -15.38 12.79
N GLY A 57 -11.21 -14.73 12.73
CA GLY A 57 -10.08 -15.16 11.89
C GLY A 57 -10.39 -15.13 10.39
N VAL A 58 -11.25 -14.21 9.95
CA VAL A 58 -11.66 -14.07 8.55
C VAL A 58 -11.37 -12.65 8.03
N PRO A 59 -11.29 -12.45 6.70
CA PRO A 59 -11.17 -11.12 6.13
C PRO A 59 -12.42 -10.26 6.39
N ILE A 60 -12.27 -8.92 6.41
CA ILE A 60 -13.36 -7.98 6.68
C ILE A 60 -14.54 -8.11 5.68
N TRP A 61 -14.27 -8.42 4.42
CA TRP A 61 -15.33 -8.62 3.41
C TRP A 61 -16.16 -9.89 3.63
N ASN A 62 -15.74 -10.81 4.52
CA ASN A 62 -16.57 -11.94 4.93
C ASN A 62 -17.51 -11.59 6.10
N VAL A 63 -17.24 -10.48 6.81
CA VAL A 63 -18.08 -9.98 7.90
C VAL A 63 -19.14 -9.04 7.35
N ASP A 64 -18.71 -7.99 6.64
CA ASP A 64 -19.58 -6.98 6.05
C ASP A 64 -18.99 -6.54 4.69
N PRO A 65 -19.42 -7.16 3.57
CA PRO A 65 -18.92 -6.83 2.23
C PRO A 65 -19.27 -5.40 1.78
N GLN A 66 -20.34 -4.81 2.32
CA GLN A 66 -20.80 -3.46 1.95
C GLN A 66 -20.12 -2.38 2.80
N ASN A 67 -19.29 -2.77 3.76
CA ASN A 67 -18.56 -1.83 4.58
C ASN A 67 -17.63 -0.97 3.73
N PRO A 68 -17.59 0.37 3.91
CA PRO A 68 -16.66 1.23 3.20
C PRO A 68 -15.19 0.81 3.32
N ALA A 69 -14.80 0.22 4.46
CA ALA A 69 -13.45 -0.32 4.64
C ALA A 69 -13.21 -1.59 3.82
N ALA A 70 -14.19 -2.50 3.74
CA ALA A 70 -14.11 -3.70 2.91
C ALA A 70 -14.02 -3.34 1.42
N MET A 71 -14.88 -2.44 0.95
CA MET A 71 -14.83 -1.92 -0.42
C MET A 71 -13.52 -1.18 -0.72
N GLY A 72 -12.98 -0.44 0.25
CA GLY A 72 -11.67 0.20 0.16
C GLY A 72 -10.56 -0.82 -0.06
N MET A 73 -10.52 -1.86 0.77
CA MET A 73 -9.55 -2.95 0.65
C MET A 73 -9.66 -3.70 -0.68
N GLU A 74 -10.87 -3.95 -1.18
CA GLU A 74 -11.06 -4.56 -2.51
C GLU A 74 -10.46 -3.69 -3.62
N LYS A 75 -10.74 -2.37 -3.61
CA LYS A 75 -10.16 -1.41 -4.56
C LYS A 75 -8.64 -1.34 -4.44
N LEU A 76 -8.08 -1.48 -3.24
CA LEU A 76 -6.63 -1.57 -3.04
C LEU A 76 -6.06 -2.80 -3.74
N CYS A 77 -6.66 -3.98 -3.55
CA CYS A 77 -6.24 -5.21 -4.22
C CYS A 77 -6.30 -5.08 -5.74
N GLN A 78 -7.38 -4.53 -6.28
CA GLN A 78 -7.52 -4.27 -7.72
C GLN A 78 -6.41 -3.35 -8.25
N ARG A 79 -6.06 -2.30 -7.51
CA ARG A 79 -4.96 -1.39 -7.86
C ARG A 79 -3.59 -2.08 -7.86
N ILE A 80 -3.35 -2.98 -6.91
CA ILE A 80 -2.08 -3.73 -6.80
C ILE A 80 -1.95 -4.74 -7.93
N LEU A 81 -3.02 -5.48 -8.23
CA LEU A 81 -3.03 -6.48 -9.29
C LEU A 81 -2.92 -5.82 -10.68
N GLY A 82 -3.43 -4.59 -10.80
CA GLY A 82 -3.44 -3.84 -12.06
C GLY A 82 -4.41 -4.44 -13.08
N ASN A 83 -4.58 -3.75 -14.21
CA ASN A 83 -5.48 -4.15 -15.29
C ASN A 83 -4.76 -4.82 -16.47
N VAL A 84 -3.43 -4.94 -16.40
CA VAL A 84 -2.59 -5.41 -17.51
C VAL A 84 -1.71 -6.54 -17.01
N PRO A 85 -1.62 -7.68 -17.72
CA PRO A 85 -0.67 -8.74 -17.38
C PRO A 85 0.74 -8.15 -17.28
N GLN A 86 1.37 -8.28 -16.11
CA GLN A 86 2.74 -7.81 -15.93
C GLN A 86 3.67 -8.68 -16.78
N MET A 87 4.31 -8.10 -17.81
CA MET A 87 5.35 -8.80 -18.55
C MET A 87 6.52 -9.13 -17.62
N GLN A 88 6.89 -10.40 -17.59
CA GLN A 88 8.04 -10.88 -16.82
C GLN A 88 9.32 -10.35 -17.50
N GLU A 89 9.94 -9.31 -16.94
CA GLU A 89 11.25 -8.85 -17.41
C GLU A 89 12.30 -9.97 -17.24
N LYS A 90 13.15 -10.18 -18.26
CA LYS A 90 14.33 -11.05 -18.14
C LYS A 90 15.25 -10.45 -17.07
N GLY A 91 15.52 -11.21 -16.01
CA GLY A 91 16.24 -10.72 -14.83
C GLY A 91 15.32 -10.32 -13.67
N GLY A 92 14.35 -11.18 -13.36
CA GLY A 92 13.33 -10.95 -12.33
C GLY A 92 13.85 -10.82 -10.90
N VAL A 93 12.91 -10.79 -9.94
CA VAL A 93 13.17 -10.56 -8.51
C VAL A 93 14.33 -11.41 -7.97
N PHE A 94 14.42 -12.68 -8.36
CA PHE A 94 15.48 -13.58 -7.91
C PHE A 94 16.90 -13.19 -8.37
N SER A 95 17.10 -12.66 -9.57
CA SER A 95 18.43 -12.20 -9.98
C SER A 95 18.82 -10.90 -9.28
N ARG A 96 17.86 -10.01 -9.00
CA ARG A 96 18.10 -8.79 -8.20
C ARG A 96 18.45 -9.15 -6.76
N ILE A 97 17.72 -10.08 -6.13
CA ILE A 97 18.03 -10.58 -4.77
C ILE A 97 19.42 -11.22 -4.74
N LYS A 98 19.76 -12.09 -5.71
CA LYS A 98 21.10 -12.70 -5.79
C LYS A 98 22.22 -11.65 -5.85
N SER A 99 22.01 -10.56 -6.57
CA SER A 99 23.01 -9.49 -6.67
C SER A 99 23.30 -8.80 -5.33
N TRP A 100 22.33 -8.72 -4.41
CA TRP A 100 22.54 -8.13 -3.08
C TRP A 100 23.42 -9.01 -2.20
N PHE A 101 23.28 -10.34 -2.30
CA PHE A 101 24.11 -11.28 -1.55
C PHE A 101 25.48 -11.55 -2.19
N ALA A 102 25.63 -11.31 -3.49
CA ALA A 102 26.92 -11.47 -4.18
C ALA A 102 27.98 -10.44 -3.69
N VAL A 103 27.54 -9.24 -3.29
CA VAL A 103 28.44 -8.21 -2.74
C VAL A 103 28.95 -8.59 -1.34
N SER A 104 28.15 -9.29 -0.54
CA SER A 104 28.55 -9.74 0.81
C SER A 104 29.45 -10.97 0.84
N ALA A 105 29.55 -11.73 -0.26
CA ALA A 105 30.41 -12.92 -0.36
C ALA A 105 31.85 -12.58 -0.82
N SER A 106 32.12 -11.31 -1.11
CA SER A 106 33.41 -10.81 -1.59
C SER A 106 34.19 -10.02 -0.52
N ALA A 107 33.72 -10.06 0.73
CA ALA A 107 34.27 -9.36 1.89
C ALA A 107 34.85 -10.34 2.90
#